data_AF-A0A2G5K3Y1-F1
#
_entry.id   AF-A0A2G5K3Y1-F1
#
_cell.length_a   1.000
_cell.length_b   1.000
_cell.length_c   1.000
_cell.angle_alpha   90.00
_cell.angle_beta   90.00
_cell.angle_gamma   90.00
#
_symmetry.space_group_name_H-M   'P 1'
#
loop_
_entity.id
_entity.type
_entity.pdbx_description
1 polymer ?
#
loop_
_entity_poly.entity_id
_entity_poly.type
_entity_poly.pdbx_seq_one_letter_code
_entity_poly.pdbx_strand_id
1 'polypeptide(L)'
;MTNTFDNTQNSMDRKAEVWPVFKALIIVAVLWVVSSQLYYYLVDWLGLDSGYNDAPILFALFYVGWAIATVALFWRLLSSVVNKTILHREALYLLPILDGFGLFVVYFLPVLPSVSVIRAPENPPEFMFATAWYYLPKTADILFQQAIVMVLIFTAARAKFSIRTIAIAMAVAFGGFHLLLALDGFTPLYVARFTIGATAFGALLPYLYLRLRNGFRWAFSCHWGFYAFDATLTHLILAAPPWAQT
;
A
#
# COMPACT_ATOMS: atom_id res chain seq x y z
N MET A 1 -41.85 21.74 28.85
CA MET A 1 -40.68 22.55 28.52
C MET A 1 -39.43 21.81 28.99
N THR A 2 -38.95 20.87 28.18
CA THR A 2 -37.78 20.04 28.48
C THR A 2 -37.24 19.52 27.15
N ASN A 3 -35.90 19.43 27.02
CA ASN A 3 -35.13 18.81 25.92
C ASN A 3 -34.52 19.70 24.80
N THR A 4 -34.19 20.97 25.07
CA THR A 4 -33.31 21.73 24.16
C THR A 4 -31.85 21.86 24.62
N PHE A 5 -31.54 21.61 25.89
CA PHE A 5 -30.17 21.73 26.43
C PHE A 5 -29.29 20.47 26.25
N ASP A 6 -29.87 19.31 25.94
CA ASP A 6 -29.14 18.03 25.88
C ASP A 6 -28.50 17.75 24.50
N ASN A 7 -28.94 18.46 23.46
CA ASN A 7 -28.43 18.28 22.09
C ASN A 7 -27.12 19.01 21.80
N THR A 8 -26.83 20.11 22.50
CA THR A 8 -25.61 20.91 22.27
C THR A 8 -24.36 20.24 22.84
N GLN A 9 -24.44 19.65 24.03
CA GLN A 9 -23.34 18.91 24.67
C GLN A 9 -22.91 17.70 23.80
N ASN A 10 -23.87 16.90 23.35
CA ASN A 10 -23.64 15.76 22.45
C ASN A 10 -22.98 16.16 21.11
N SER A 11 -23.25 17.38 20.63
CA SER A 11 -22.64 17.88 19.39
C SER A 11 -21.19 18.32 19.57
N MET A 12 -20.84 18.87 20.75
CA MET A 12 -19.48 19.30 21.07
C MET A 12 -18.57 18.10 21.35
N ASP A 13 -19.08 17.08 22.03
CA ASP A 13 -18.33 15.85 22.31
C ASP A 13 -18.02 15.07 21.01
N ARG A 14 -18.95 15.00 20.05
CA ARG A 14 -18.68 14.38 18.73
C ARG A 14 -17.66 15.14 17.89
N LYS A 15 -17.67 16.48 17.93
CA LYS A 15 -16.70 17.30 17.19
C LYS A 15 -15.28 17.11 17.71
N ALA A 16 -15.12 16.91 19.02
CA ALA A 16 -13.82 16.62 19.62
C ALA A 16 -13.23 15.27 19.14
N GLU A 17 -14.07 14.29 18.79
CA GLU A 17 -13.65 12.95 18.36
C GLU A 17 -13.20 12.88 16.88
N VAL A 18 -13.68 13.76 15.99
CA VAL A 18 -13.37 13.71 14.54
C VAL A 18 -12.05 14.41 14.18
N TRP A 19 -11.66 15.43 14.95
CA TRP A 19 -10.48 16.25 14.66
C TRP A 19 -9.16 15.48 14.58
N PRO A 20 -8.87 14.49 15.46
CA PRO A 20 -7.67 13.66 15.34
C PRO A 20 -7.64 12.86 14.03
N VAL A 21 -8.79 12.35 13.57
CA VAL A 21 -8.91 11.60 12.30
C VAL A 21 -8.59 12.51 11.12
N PHE A 22 -9.17 13.71 11.09
CA PHE A 22 -8.90 14.69 10.04
C PHE A 22 -7.42 15.09 9.98
N LYS A 23 -6.79 15.35 11.14
CA LYS A 23 -5.35 15.62 11.22
C LYS A 23 -4.51 14.46 10.69
N ALA A 24 -4.83 13.22 11.09
CA ALA A 24 -4.11 12.05 10.61
C ALA A 24 -4.25 11.88 9.09
N LEU A 25 -5.44 12.13 8.54
CA LEU A 25 -5.69 12.11 7.09
C LEU A 25 -4.80 13.13 6.36
N ILE A 26 -4.74 14.38 6.82
CA ILE A 26 -3.88 15.41 6.20
C ILE A 26 -2.42 14.99 6.25
N ILE A 27 -1.92 14.57 7.40
CA ILE A 27 -0.51 14.20 7.56
C ILE A 27 -0.17 13.00 6.67
N VAL A 28 -1.02 11.96 6.67
CA VAL A 28 -0.83 10.79 5.80
C VAL A 28 -0.85 11.18 4.33
N ALA A 29 -1.77 12.05 3.92
CA ALA A 29 -1.81 12.56 2.54
C ALA A 29 -0.52 13.30 2.18
N VAL A 30 0.01 14.14 3.08
CA VAL A 30 1.29 14.83 2.87
C VAL A 30 2.44 13.84 2.77
N LEU A 31 2.55 12.87 3.68
CA LEU A 31 3.60 11.84 3.63
C LEU A 31 3.56 11.08 2.31
N TRP A 32 2.37 10.70 1.86
CA TRP A 32 2.17 9.99 0.60
C TRP A 32 2.52 10.86 -0.61
N VAL A 33 2.02 12.09 -0.69
CA VAL A 33 2.30 13.00 -1.82
C VAL A 33 3.78 13.32 -1.90
N VAL A 34 4.40 13.72 -0.78
CA VAL A 34 5.81 14.13 -0.75
C VAL A 34 6.72 12.96 -1.08
N SER A 35 6.48 11.77 -0.53
CA SER A 35 7.28 10.58 -0.88
C SER A 35 7.14 10.20 -2.35
N SER A 36 5.94 10.28 -2.92
CA SER A 36 5.69 9.98 -4.34
C SER A 36 6.35 11.01 -5.27
N GLN A 37 6.22 12.30 -4.98
CA GLN A 37 6.84 13.36 -5.78
C GLN A 37 8.36 13.31 -5.70
N LEU A 38 8.92 13.07 -4.51
CA LEU A 38 10.37 12.90 -4.35
C LEU A 38 10.89 11.65 -5.05
N TYR A 39 10.12 10.56 -5.10
CA TYR A 39 10.49 9.38 -5.89
C TYR A 39 10.70 9.77 -7.35
N TYR A 40 9.71 10.37 -8.00
CA TYR A 40 9.80 10.75 -9.41
C TYR A 40 10.88 11.81 -9.67
N TYR A 41 11.02 12.79 -8.76
CA TYR A 41 12.09 13.77 -8.84
C TYR A 41 13.48 13.12 -8.79
N LEU A 42 13.68 12.13 -7.92
CA LEU A 42 14.96 11.41 -7.82
C LEU A 42 15.23 10.52 -9.05
N VAL A 43 14.20 9.88 -9.60
CA VAL A 43 14.30 9.10 -10.84
C VAL A 43 14.76 9.99 -12.00
N ASP A 44 14.10 11.14 -12.20
CA ASP A 44 14.45 12.11 -13.24
C ASP A 44 15.85 12.72 -13.02
N TRP A 45 16.15 13.15 -11.79
CA TRP A 45 17.44 13.75 -11.44
C TRP A 45 18.62 12.79 -11.64
N LEU A 46 18.43 11.50 -11.42
CA LEU A 46 19.45 10.47 -11.63
C LEU A 46 19.48 9.94 -13.08
N GLY A 47 18.54 10.34 -13.94
CA GLY A 47 18.43 9.87 -15.31
C GLY A 47 18.11 8.38 -15.41
N LEU A 48 17.25 7.87 -14.53
CA LEU A 48 16.83 6.46 -14.51
C LEU A 48 15.55 6.27 -15.34
N ASP A 49 15.41 5.11 -15.99
CA ASP A 49 14.19 4.76 -16.72
C ASP A 49 13.13 4.17 -15.78
N SER A 50 13.58 3.41 -14.77
CA SER A 50 12.74 2.84 -13.71
C SER A 50 13.53 2.81 -12.42
N GLY A 51 13.16 3.67 -11.46
CA GLY A 51 13.85 3.73 -10.17
C GLY A 51 13.93 2.37 -9.47
N TYR A 52 12.84 1.60 -9.53
CA TYR A 52 12.76 0.32 -8.84
C TYR A 52 13.64 -0.76 -9.47
N ASN A 53 13.84 -0.74 -10.79
CA ASN A 53 14.70 -1.70 -11.48
C ASN A 53 16.17 -1.24 -11.51
N ASP A 54 16.41 0.04 -11.75
CA ASP A 54 17.75 0.57 -12.02
C ASP A 54 18.53 0.91 -10.75
N ALA A 55 17.84 1.30 -9.68
CA ALA A 55 18.44 1.63 -8.39
C ALA A 55 17.69 0.99 -7.19
N PRO A 56 17.50 -0.35 -7.19
CA PRO A 56 16.61 -1.04 -6.27
C PRO A 56 16.98 -0.84 -4.79
N ILE A 57 18.28 -0.84 -4.47
CA ILE A 57 18.78 -0.64 -3.10
C ILE A 57 18.49 0.78 -2.61
N LEU A 58 18.75 1.79 -3.46
CA LEU A 58 18.51 3.20 -3.11
C LEU A 58 17.04 3.43 -2.77
N PHE A 59 16.13 2.97 -3.63
CA PHE A 59 14.70 3.18 -3.41
C PHE A 59 14.14 2.29 -2.30
N ALA A 60 14.74 1.13 -2.02
CA ALA A 60 14.38 0.35 -0.83
C ALA A 60 14.72 1.11 0.45
N LEU A 61 15.93 1.69 0.54
CA LEU A 61 16.33 2.52 1.68
C LEU A 61 15.46 3.78 1.80
N PHE A 62 15.10 4.41 0.66
CA PHE A 62 14.20 5.54 0.61
C PHE A 62 12.84 5.23 1.26
N TYR A 63 12.17 4.15 0.87
CA TYR A 63 10.87 3.79 1.44
C TYR A 63 10.94 3.24 2.86
N VAL A 64 12.02 2.53 3.23
CA VAL A 64 12.28 2.18 4.64
C VAL A 64 12.40 3.46 5.48
N GLY A 65 13.09 4.49 4.98
CA GLY A 65 13.17 5.80 5.63
C GLY A 65 11.79 6.42 5.86
N TRP A 66 10.92 6.43 4.85
CA TRP A 66 9.54 6.92 4.98
C TRP A 66 8.68 6.11 5.95
N ALA A 67 8.83 4.78 5.97
CA ALA A 67 8.17 3.91 6.94
C ALA A 67 8.61 4.25 8.37
N ILE A 68 9.92 4.39 8.61
CA ILE A 68 10.48 4.77 9.92
C ILE A 68 9.96 6.16 10.32
N ALA A 69 10.00 7.14 9.42
CA ALA A 69 9.52 8.49 9.67
C ALA A 69 8.03 8.50 10.08
N THR A 70 7.20 7.71 9.40
CA THR A 70 5.78 7.55 9.71
C THR A 70 5.58 6.96 11.11
N VAL A 71 6.30 5.87 11.42
CA VAL A 71 6.20 5.22 12.73
C VAL A 71 6.67 6.15 13.86
N ALA A 72 7.77 6.89 13.64
CA ALA A 72 8.29 7.86 14.59
C ALA A 72 7.30 9.00 14.86
N LEU A 73 6.73 9.58 13.79
CA LEU A 73 5.77 10.68 13.87
C LEU A 73 4.50 10.27 14.64
N PHE A 74 4.03 9.04 14.44
CA PHE A 74 2.84 8.50 15.09
C PHE A 74 3.16 7.55 16.25
N TRP A 75 4.35 7.63 16.85
CA TRP A 75 4.77 6.68 17.88
C TRP A 75 3.82 6.62 19.08
N ARG A 76 3.26 7.76 19.52
CA ARG A 76 2.27 7.79 20.63
C ARG A 76 0.97 7.05 20.30
N LEU A 77 0.58 7.02 19.03
CA LEU A 77 -0.55 6.23 18.55
C LEU A 77 -0.20 4.74 18.50
N LEU A 78 0.95 4.43 17.88
CA LEU A 78 1.32 3.06 17.54
C LEU A 78 1.91 2.29 18.73
N SER A 79 2.55 2.95 19.69
CA SER A 79 3.14 2.29 20.87
C SER A 79 2.13 1.60 21.79
N SER A 80 0.83 1.95 21.70
CA SER A 80 -0.21 1.21 22.44
C SER A 80 -0.58 -0.12 21.78
N VAL A 81 -0.24 -0.32 20.51
CA VAL A 81 -0.59 -1.52 19.73
C VAL A 81 0.66 -2.30 19.30
N VAL A 82 1.81 -1.66 19.24
CA VAL A 82 3.12 -2.25 18.94
C VAL A 82 4.03 -2.05 20.15
N ASN A 83 4.47 -3.16 20.75
CA ASN A 83 5.55 -3.16 21.74
C ASN A 83 6.73 -3.98 21.22
N LYS A 84 7.89 -3.88 21.88
CA LYS A 84 9.13 -4.58 21.44
C LYS A 84 8.93 -6.08 21.27
N THR A 85 8.18 -6.73 22.16
CA THR A 85 7.91 -8.17 22.10
C THR A 85 7.05 -8.55 20.91
N ILE A 86 5.98 -7.78 20.64
CA ILE A 86 5.13 -7.97 19.46
C ILE A 86 5.95 -7.73 18.20
N LEU A 87 6.71 -6.63 18.14
CA LEU A 87 7.53 -6.29 16.98
C LEU A 87 8.55 -7.39 16.65
N HIS A 88 9.29 -7.87 17.66
CA HIS A 88 10.25 -8.96 17.47
C HIS A 88 9.58 -10.23 16.97
N ARG A 89 8.43 -10.59 17.54
CA ARG A 89 7.65 -11.75 17.12
C ARG A 89 7.13 -11.61 15.68
N GLU A 90 6.59 -10.45 15.31
CA GLU A 90 6.13 -10.19 13.95
C GLU A 90 7.30 -10.25 12.96
N ALA A 91 8.44 -9.67 13.30
CA ALA A 91 9.65 -9.71 12.47
C ALA A 91 10.10 -11.15 12.21
N LEU A 92 10.19 -11.99 13.26
CA LEU A 92 10.55 -13.40 13.11
C LEU A 92 9.55 -14.17 12.24
N TYR A 93 8.25 -13.94 12.43
CA TYR A 93 7.25 -14.65 11.63
C TYR A 93 7.03 -14.10 10.23
N LEU A 94 7.55 -12.91 9.93
CA LEU A 94 7.60 -12.39 8.57
C LEU A 94 8.69 -13.08 7.74
N LEU A 95 9.76 -13.60 8.35
CA LEU A 95 10.84 -14.28 7.63
C LEU A 95 10.34 -15.38 6.68
N PRO A 96 9.56 -16.39 7.10
CA PRO A 96 9.10 -17.43 6.18
C PRO A 96 8.17 -16.89 5.06
N ILE A 97 7.49 -15.77 5.30
CA ILE A 97 6.65 -15.12 4.29
C ILE A 97 7.54 -14.42 3.27
N LEU A 98 8.56 -13.69 3.73
CA LEU A 98 9.57 -13.07 2.89
C LEU A 98 10.38 -14.11 2.11
N ASP A 99 10.64 -15.28 2.70
CA ASP A 99 11.26 -16.41 1.99
C ASP A 99 10.35 -16.90 0.87
N GLY A 100 9.04 -17.07 1.13
CA GLY A 100 8.06 -17.40 0.09
C GLY A 100 8.01 -16.37 -1.04
N PHE A 101 8.12 -15.09 -0.69
CA PHE A 101 8.21 -13.99 -1.65
C PHE A 101 9.49 -14.05 -2.46
N GLY A 102 10.63 -14.27 -1.80
CA GLY A 102 11.92 -14.49 -2.44
C GLY A 102 11.90 -15.68 -3.40
N LEU A 103 11.29 -16.79 -3.00
CA LEU A 103 11.12 -17.96 -3.86
C LEU A 103 10.32 -17.62 -5.12
N PHE A 104 9.23 -16.84 -4.98
CA PHE A 104 8.46 -16.38 -6.12
C PHE A 104 9.31 -15.53 -7.08
N VAL A 105 10.00 -14.49 -6.59
CA VAL A 105 10.75 -13.61 -7.50
C VAL A 105 12.00 -14.24 -8.09
N VAL A 106 12.66 -15.15 -7.38
CA VAL A 106 13.89 -15.80 -7.86
C VAL A 106 13.61 -16.97 -8.79
N TYR A 107 12.55 -17.75 -8.53
CA TYR A 107 12.31 -19.00 -9.26
C TYR A 107 11.05 -19.00 -10.11
N PHE A 108 9.97 -18.37 -9.66
CA PHE A 108 8.70 -18.43 -10.37
C PHE A 108 8.57 -17.33 -11.43
N LEU A 109 8.84 -16.08 -11.04
CA LEU A 109 8.76 -14.93 -11.94
C LEU A 109 9.60 -15.09 -13.21
N PRO A 110 10.86 -15.58 -13.17
CA PRO A 110 11.66 -15.72 -14.39
C PRO A 110 11.19 -16.83 -15.35
N VAL A 111 10.33 -17.74 -14.89
CA VAL A 111 9.78 -18.84 -15.71
C VAL A 111 8.50 -18.39 -16.44
N LEU A 112 7.89 -17.28 -16.01
CA LEU A 112 6.72 -16.73 -16.69
C LEU A 112 7.09 -16.20 -18.09
N PRO A 113 6.16 -16.26 -19.06
CA PRO A 113 6.40 -15.69 -20.39
C PRO A 113 6.80 -14.22 -20.30
N SER A 114 7.75 -13.76 -21.10
CA SER A 114 8.10 -12.33 -21.14
C SER A 114 6.89 -11.49 -21.56
N VAL A 115 6.78 -10.28 -21.02
CA VAL A 115 5.74 -9.33 -21.40
C VAL A 115 6.08 -8.72 -22.76
N SER A 116 5.12 -8.76 -23.68
CA SER A 116 5.24 -8.23 -25.03
C SER A 116 5.22 -6.69 -25.03
N VAL A 117 6.33 -6.06 -25.42
CA VAL A 117 6.38 -4.60 -25.64
C VAL A 117 5.32 -4.13 -26.65
N ILE A 118 5.04 -4.93 -27.68
CA ILE A 118 4.03 -4.61 -28.71
C ILE A 118 2.59 -4.61 -28.15
N ARG A 119 2.32 -5.34 -27.07
CA ARG A 119 0.99 -5.43 -26.45
C ARG A 119 0.87 -4.54 -25.21
N ALA A 120 1.99 -4.03 -24.71
CA ALA A 120 2.02 -3.08 -23.62
C ALA A 120 1.42 -1.74 -24.10
N PRO A 121 0.79 -0.97 -23.21
CA PRO A 121 0.41 0.40 -23.54
C PRO A 121 1.65 1.27 -23.79
N GLU A 122 1.48 2.41 -24.46
CA GLU A 122 2.59 3.32 -24.82
C GLU A 122 3.40 3.80 -23.60
N ASN A 123 2.72 4.02 -22.46
CA ASN A 123 3.34 4.32 -21.18
C ASN A 123 3.06 3.18 -20.19
N PRO A 124 3.83 2.08 -20.26
CA PRO A 124 3.61 0.95 -19.37
C PRO A 124 3.97 1.32 -17.94
N PRO A 125 3.22 0.83 -16.93
CA PRO A 125 3.60 1.00 -15.55
C PRO A 125 4.91 0.23 -15.32
N GLU A 126 5.84 0.77 -14.52
CA GLU A 126 7.13 0.12 -14.22
C GLU A 126 6.97 -1.35 -13.77
N PHE A 127 5.88 -1.63 -13.05
CA PHE A 127 5.53 -2.96 -12.57
C PHE A 127 5.30 -3.99 -13.70
N MET A 128 4.88 -3.56 -14.89
CA MET A 128 4.63 -4.44 -16.05
C MET A 128 5.91 -5.13 -16.53
N PHE A 129 7.07 -4.51 -16.33
CA PHE A 129 8.38 -5.04 -16.68
C PHE A 129 9.25 -5.28 -15.43
N ALA A 130 8.61 -5.61 -14.31
CA ALA A 130 9.29 -5.84 -13.04
C ALA A 130 10.28 -7.00 -13.13
N THR A 131 11.55 -6.72 -12.83
CA THR A 131 12.55 -7.76 -12.58
C THR A 131 12.45 -8.29 -11.15
N ALA A 132 13.23 -9.32 -10.79
CA ALA A 132 13.32 -9.75 -9.39
C ALA A 132 13.77 -8.59 -8.47
N TRP A 133 14.63 -7.70 -8.96
CA TRP A 133 15.14 -6.55 -8.21
C TRP A 133 14.07 -5.50 -7.92
N TYR A 134 13.08 -5.32 -8.81
CA TYR A 134 11.93 -4.43 -8.60
C TYR A 134 11.23 -4.67 -7.27
N TYR A 135 11.16 -5.93 -6.83
CA TYR A 135 10.42 -6.31 -5.65
C TYR A 135 11.11 -5.91 -4.34
N LEU A 136 12.41 -5.61 -4.34
CA LEU A 136 13.10 -5.11 -3.16
C LEU A 136 12.55 -3.74 -2.71
N PRO A 137 12.61 -2.67 -3.53
CA PRO A 137 12.01 -1.40 -3.19
C PRO A 137 10.49 -1.50 -3.07
N LYS A 138 9.81 -2.33 -3.87
CA LYS A 138 8.36 -2.53 -3.72
C LYS A 138 7.97 -3.11 -2.36
N THR A 139 8.77 -4.02 -1.81
CA THR A 139 8.54 -4.57 -0.47
C THR A 139 8.67 -3.48 0.61
N ALA A 140 9.64 -2.57 0.46
CA ALA A 140 9.81 -1.40 1.33
C ALA A 140 8.69 -0.35 1.16
N ASP A 141 8.25 -0.10 -0.06
CA ASP A 141 7.10 0.76 -0.38
C ASP A 141 5.82 0.21 0.25
N ILE A 142 5.55 -1.10 0.12
CA ILE A 142 4.43 -1.77 0.80
C ILE A 142 4.52 -1.58 2.32
N LEU A 143 5.72 -1.71 2.91
CA LEU A 143 5.92 -1.47 4.34
C LEU A 143 5.53 -0.02 4.73
N PHE A 144 5.97 0.97 3.96
CA PHE A 144 5.58 2.37 4.15
C PHE A 144 4.06 2.57 4.01
N GLN A 145 3.45 2.00 2.98
CA GLN A 145 2.01 2.06 2.77
C GLN A 145 1.23 1.41 3.93
N GLN A 146 1.71 0.28 4.47
CA GLN A 146 1.11 -0.33 5.65
C GLN A 146 1.24 0.56 6.90
N ALA A 147 2.37 1.26 7.07
CA ALA A 147 2.55 2.17 8.20
C ALA A 147 1.53 3.32 8.18
N ILE A 148 1.32 3.97 7.04
CA ILE A 148 0.32 5.06 6.92
C ILE A 148 -1.13 4.52 7.06
N VAL A 149 -1.41 3.32 6.57
CA VAL A 149 -2.72 2.66 6.74
C VAL A 149 -3.02 2.36 8.20
N MET A 150 -2.04 1.83 8.93
CA MET A 150 -2.17 1.58 10.36
C MET A 150 -2.54 2.86 11.11
N VAL A 151 -1.89 3.97 10.77
CA VAL A 151 -2.19 5.28 11.37
C VAL A 151 -3.64 5.66 11.15
N LEU A 152 -4.17 5.57 9.92
CA LEU A 152 -5.56 5.90 9.63
C LEU A 152 -6.54 5.02 10.40
N ILE A 153 -6.34 3.70 10.37
CA ILE A 153 -7.23 2.72 11.01
C ILE A 153 -7.23 2.87 12.53
N PHE A 154 -6.06 2.93 13.16
CA PHE A 154 -5.99 3.04 14.62
C PHE A 154 -6.42 4.42 15.12
N THR A 155 -6.21 5.49 14.36
CA THR A 155 -6.74 6.81 14.71
C THR A 155 -8.27 6.81 14.68
N ALA A 156 -8.87 6.29 13.60
CA ALA A 156 -10.32 6.17 13.49
C ALA A 156 -10.92 5.24 14.56
N ALA A 157 -10.25 4.13 14.88
CA ALA A 157 -10.68 3.23 15.94
C ALA A 157 -10.61 3.89 17.33
N ARG A 158 -9.56 4.67 17.62
CA ARG A 158 -9.48 5.46 18.88
C ARG A 158 -10.55 6.56 18.94
N ALA A 159 -10.95 7.10 17.80
CA ALA A 159 -12.12 7.99 17.66
C ALA A 159 -13.46 7.24 17.70
N LYS A 160 -13.47 5.95 18.08
CA LYS A 160 -14.65 5.09 18.23
C LYS A 160 -15.47 4.91 16.95
N PHE A 161 -14.86 5.10 15.77
CA PHE A 161 -15.55 4.81 14.52
C PHE A 161 -15.81 3.31 14.41
N SER A 162 -17.00 2.93 13.95
CA SER A 162 -17.33 1.52 13.76
C SER A 162 -16.40 0.90 12.70
N ILE A 163 -16.09 -0.38 12.82
CA ILE A 163 -15.27 -1.10 11.84
C ILE A 163 -15.85 -0.99 10.41
N ARG A 164 -17.18 -0.96 10.28
CA ARG A 164 -17.88 -0.79 9.01
C ARG A 164 -17.61 0.60 8.41
N THR A 165 -17.66 1.64 9.24
CA THR A 165 -17.33 3.02 8.81
C THR A 165 -15.90 3.12 8.33
N ILE A 166 -14.95 2.54 9.09
CA ILE A 166 -13.54 2.52 8.71
C ILE A 166 -13.36 1.74 7.39
N ALA A 167 -13.99 0.57 7.24
CA ALA A 167 -13.91 -0.24 6.03
C ALA A 167 -14.43 0.47 4.79
N ILE A 168 -15.59 1.14 4.88
CA ILE A 168 -16.15 1.92 3.77
C ILE A 168 -15.20 3.08 3.41
N ALA A 169 -14.72 3.83 4.40
CA ALA A 169 -13.81 4.94 4.17
C ALA A 169 -12.49 4.49 3.52
N MET A 170 -11.91 3.38 3.99
CA MET A 170 -10.70 2.79 3.43
C MET A 170 -10.93 2.25 2.01
N ALA A 171 -12.05 1.57 1.75
CA ALA A 171 -12.41 1.09 0.42
C ALA A 171 -12.55 2.24 -0.58
N VAL A 172 -13.25 3.32 -0.19
CA VAL A 172 -13.40 4.52 -1.02
C VAL A 172 -12.06 5.20 -1.26
N ALA A 173 -11.23 5.38 -0.22
CA ALA A 173 -9.93 6.01 -0.36
C ALA A 173 -9.00 5.20 -1.29
N PHE A 174 -8.92 3.89 -1.08
CA PHE A 174 -8.02 3.01 -1.86
C PHE A 174 -8.51 2.84 -3.29
N GLY A 175 -9.79 2.50 -3.48
CA GLY A 175 -10.38 2.36 -4.81
C GLY A 175 -10.39 3.67 -5.58
N GLY A 176 -10.80 4.76 -4.94
CA GLY A 176 -10.85 6.09 -5.53
C GLY A 176 -9.46 6.59 -5.95
N PHE A 177 -8.43 6.34 -5.14
CA PHE A 177 -7.06 6.67 -5.52
C PHE A 177 -6.61 5.88 -6.77
N HIS A 178 -6.89 4.58 -6.84
CA HIS A 178 -6.51 3.77 -8.00
C HIS A 178 -7.32 4.09 -9.26
N LEU A 179 -8.49 4.71 -9.15
CA LEU A 179 -9.20 5.23 -10.33
C LEU A 179 -8.43 6.36 -11.02
N LEU A 180 -7.56 7.08 -10.31
CA LEU A 180 -6.72 8.12 -10.90
C LEU A 180 -5.73 7.57 -11.93
N LEU A 181 -5.42 6.27 -11.89
CA LEU A 181 -4.64 5.58 -12.92
C LEU A 181 -5.26 5.73 -14.33
N ALA A 182 -6.57 5.97 -14.43
CA ALA A 182 -7.20 6.27 -15.71
C ALA A 182 -6.69 7.58 -16.35
N LEU A 183 -6.16 8.50 -15.54
CA LEU A 183 -5.61 9.78 -16.00
C LEU A 183 -4.16 9.66 -16.50
N ASP A 184 -3.47 8.57 -16.16
CA ASP A 184 -2.07 8.31 -16.55
C ASP A 184 -1.95 7.52 -17.87
N GLY A 185 -3.07 7.34 -18.58
CA GLY A 185 -3.09 6.63 -19.87
C GLY A 185 -3.04 5.11 -19.78
N PHE A 186 -3.23 4.53 -18.59
CA PHE A 186 -3.29 3.08 -18.44
C PHE A 186 -4.54 2.46 -19.08
N THR A 187 -4.43 1.20 -19.49
CA THR A 187 -5.56 0.49 -20.14
C THR A 187 -6.75 0.32 -19.20
N PRO A 188 -8.00 0.32 -19.70
CA PRO A 188 -9.19 0.14 -18.85
C PRO A 188 -9.17 -1.15 -18.03
N LEU A 189 -8.63 -2.25 -18.59
CA LEU A 189 -8.52 -3.52 -17.88
C LEU A 189 -7.54 -3.44 -16.70
N TYR A 190 -6.41 -2.75 -16.88
CA TYR A 190 -5.42 -2.54 -15.82
C TYR A 190 -6.02 -1.69 -14.69
N VAL A 191 -6.65 -0.56 -15.03
CA VAL A 191 -7.32 0.31 -14.05
C VAL A 191 -8.39 -0.47 -13.28
N ALA A 192 -9.26 -1.21 -13.97
CA ALA A 192 -10.32 -1.99 -13.33
C ALA A 192 -9.77 -3.03 -12.34
N ARG A 193 -8.74 -3.79 -12.72
CA ARG A 193 -8.09 -4.78 -11.84
C ARG A 193 -7.53 -4.14 -10.58
N PHE A 194 -6.74 -3.08 -10.72
CA PHE A 194 -6.13 -2.38 -9.59
C PHE A 194 -7.17 -1.70 -8.70
N THR A 195 -8.17 -1.04 -9.27
CA THR A 195 -9.25 -0.43 -8.49
C THR A 195 -10.04 -1.48 -7.72
N ILE A 196 -10.42 -2.60 -8.32
CA ILE A 196 -11.17 -3.67 -7.63
C ILE A 196 -10.31 -4.27 -6.52
N GLY A 197 -9.06 -4.62 -6.81
CA GLY A 197 -8.12 -5.16 -5.83
C GLY A 197 -7.92 -4.20 -4.65
N ALA A 198 -7.65 -2.94 -4.93
CA ALA A 198 -7.45 -1.90 -3.92
C ALA A 198 -8.72 -1.62 -3.10
N THR A 199 -9.91 -1.61 -3.73
CA THR A 199 -11.19 -1.42 -3.03
C THR A 199 -11.46 -2.57 -2.06
N ALA A 200 -11.30 -3.82 -2.54
CA ALA A 200 -11.50 -5.00 -1.72
C ALA A 200 -10.48 -5.07 -0.58
N PHE A 201 -9.21 -4.77 -0.86
CA PHE A 201 -8.17 -4.73 0.15
C PHE A 201 -8.43 -3.62 1.18
N GLY A 202 -8.79 -2.41 0.74
CA GLY A 202 -9.21 -1.29 1.59
C GLY A 202 -10.35 -1.66 2.55
N ALA A 203 -11.37 -2.36 2.05
CA ALA A 203 -12.48 -2.85 2.87
C ALA A 203 -12.04 -3.91 3.91
N LEU A 204 -11.08 -4.76 3.55
CA LEU A 204 -10.58 -5.86 4.39
C LEU A 204 -9.63 -5.37 5.50
N LEU A 205 -8.84 -4.33 5.23
CA LEU A 205 -7.76 -3.84 6.10
C LEU A 205 -8.19 -3.59 7.56
N PRO A 206 -9.32 -2.92 7.87
CA PRO A 206 -9.72 -2.70 9.27
C PRO A 206 -10.00 -3.98 10.03
N TYR A 207 -10.51 -5.01 9.36
CA TYR A 207 -10.70 -6.32 9.98
C TYR A 207 -9.37 -6.99 10.29
N LEU A 208 -8.41 -6.98 9.36
CA LEU A 208 -7.08 -7.53 9.59
C LEU A 208 -6.42 -6.86 10.79
N TYR A 209 -6.40 -5.52 10.84
CA TYR A 209 -5.71 -4.78 11.88
C TYR A 209 -6.40 -4.81 13.26
N LEU A 210 -7.74 -4.77 13.30
CA LEU A 210 -8.47 -4.63 14.58
C LEU A 210 -8.99 -5.95 15.14
N ARG A 211 -9.12 -7.01 14.33
CA ARG A 211 -9.76 -8.27 14.75
C ARG A 211 -8.84 -9.48 14.69
N LEU A 212 -7.83 -9.49 13.82
CA LEU A 212 -6.91 -10.61 13.74
C LEU A 212 -5.68 -10.40 14.62
N ARG A 213 -5.26 -11.49 15.27
CA ARG A 213 -3.94 -11.57 15.86
C ARG A 213 -2.91 -11.50 14.73
N ASN A 214 -1.93 -10.61 14.86
CA ASN A 214 -0.88 -10.38 13.85
C ASN A 214 -1.43 -9.74 12.56
N GLY A 215 -2.39 -8.81 12.69
CA GLY A 215 -3.06 -8.14 11.57
C GLY A 215 -2.11 -7.50 10.54
N PHE A 216 -1.01 -6.90 11.00
CA PHE A 216 0.01 -6.31 10.13
C PHE A 216 0.58 -7.34 9.14
N ARG A 217 0.96 -8.52 9.64
CA ARG A 217 1.53 -9.60 8.81
C ARG A 217 0.55 -10.04 7.74
N TRP A 218 -0.73 -10.22 8.08
CA TRP A 218 -1.76 -10.58 7.10
C TRP A 218 -1.98 -9.48 6.06
N ALA A 219 -2.07 -8.22 6.50
CA ALA A 219 -2.23 -7.09 5.60
C ALA A 219 -1.05 -6.95 4.63
N PHE A 220 0.19 -7.00 5.15
CA PHE A 220 1.41 -7.01 4.36
C PHE A 220 1.44 -8.15 3.35
N SER A 221 1.08 -9.36 3.80
CA SER A 221 1.10 -10.56 2.95
C SER A 221 0.07 -10.51 1.84
N CYS A 222 -1.15 -10.08 2.14
CA CYS A 222 -2.20 -9.91 1.15
C CYS A 222 -1.82 -8.86 0.11
N HIS A 223 -1.21 -7.75 0.55
CA HIS A 223 -0.79 -6.68 -0.35
C HIS A 223 0.32 -7.14 -1.29
N TRP A 224 1.36 -7.78 -0.76
CA TRP A 224 2.43 -8.33 -1.58
C TRP A 224 1.92 -9.45 -2.50
N GLY A 225 1.06 -10.33 -1.98
CA GLY A 225 0.41 -11.40 -2.73
C GLY A 225 -0.44 -10.88 -3.91
N PHE A 226 -1.09 -9.73 -3.75
CA PHE A 226 -1.77 -9.07 -4.87
C PHE A 226 -0.79 -8.69 -5.99
N TYR A 227 0.37 -8.10 -5.67
CA TYR A 227 1.38 -7.81 -6.68
C TYR A 227 1.92 -9.08 -7.35
N ALA A 228 2.22 -10.15 -6.59
CA ALA A 228 2.67 -11.40 -7.20
C ALA A 228 1.61 -12.02 -8.13
N PHE A 229 0.34 -11.98 -7.72
CA PHE A 229 -0.78 -12.43 -8.52
C PHE A 229 -0.96 -11.58 -9.79
N ASP A 230 -0.92 -10.26 -9.66
CA ASP A 230 -1.11 -9.34 -10.77
C ASP A 230 0.05 -9.39 -11.78
N ALA A 231 1.28 -9.62 -11.31
CA ALA A 231 2.44 -9.87 -12.17
C ALA A 231 2.22 -11.15 -12.98
N THR A 232 1.85 -12.24 -12.30
CA THR A 232 1.55 -13.52 -12.96
C THR A 232 0.48 -13.33 -14.04
N LEU A 233 -0.61 -12.65 -13.70
CA LEU A 233 -1.69 -12.38 -14.66
C LEU A 233 -1.22 -11.51 -15.82
N THR A 234 -0.39 -10.50 -15.56
CA THR A 234 0.15 -9.60 -16.59
C THR A 234 1.05 -10.35 -17.57
N HIS A 235 1.98 -11.16 -17.07
CA HIS A 235 2.83 -12.02 -17.91
C HIS A 235 2.01 -13.00 -18.76
N LEU A 236 0.90 -13.54 -18.24
CA LEU A 236 0.04 -14.46 -18.99
C LEU A 236 -0.82 -13.74 -20.04
N ILE A 237 -1.44 -12.61 -19.71
CA ILE A 237 -2.30 -11.84 -20.62
C ILE A 237 -1.47 -11.19 -21.73
N LEU A 238 -0.31 -10.64 -21.39
CA LEU A 238 0.55 -9.89 -22.29
C LEU A 238 1.74 -10.71 -22.80
N ALA A 239 1.69 -12.04 -22.68
CA ALA A 239 2.76 -12.94 -23.10
C ALA A 239 3.25 -12.61 -24.52
N ALA A 240 4.56 -12.45 -24.68
CA ALA A 240 5.21 -12.29 -25.97
C ALA A 240 4.92 -13.52 -26.85
N PRO A 241 4.46 -13.32 -28.10
CA PRO A 241 4.36 -14.43 -29.02
C PRO A 241 5.76 -15.06 -29.21
N PRO A 242 5.85 -16.36 -29.57
CA PRO A 242 7.14 -17.06 -29.64
C PRO A 242 8.20 -16.37 -30.52
N TRP A 243 7.79 -15.59 -31.51
CA TRP A 243 8.67 -14.85 -32.42
C TRP A 243 9.18 -13.50 -31.86
N ALA A 244 8.65 -13.02 -30.74
CA ALA A 244 9.00 -11.73 -30.11
C ALA A 244 9.68 -11.90 -28.73
N GLN A 245 10.18 -13.11 -28.43
CA GLN A 245 10.90 -13.41 -27.18
C GLN A 245 12.38 -13.05 -27.35
N THR A 246 12.69 -11.76 -27.43
CA THR A 246 14.07 -11.25 -27.47
C THR A 246 14.22 -10.08 -26.52
#